data_AF-A0A7W8NRV5-F1
#
_entry.id   AF-A0A7W8NRV5-F1
#
_cell.length_a   1.000
_cell.length_b   1.000
_cell.length_c   1.000
_cell.angle_alpha   90.00
_cell.angle_beta   90.00
_cell.angle_gamma   90.00
#
_symmetry.space_group_name_H-M   'P 1'
#
loop_
_entity.id
_entity.type
_entity.pdbx_description
1 polymer ?
#
loop_
_entity_poly.entity_id
_entity_poly.type
_entity_poly.pdbx_seq_one_letter_code
_entity_poly.pdbx_strand_id
1 'polypeptide(L)'
;MPAQNANRPHHDPCAAVLDQLASGGGRDLRPCIQMYGGLLLTLAHRYAFPDPEEALYLAFLDVRAGCSSWPSSHLSARTWVLGIGKRCYDRLALVPADVGGR
;
A
#
# COMPACT_ATOMS: atom_id res chain seq x y z
N MET A 1 1.29 4.98 45.07
CA MET A 1 0.64 4.52 43.82
C MET A 1 -0.68 5.28 43.68
N PRO A 2 -0.87 6.02 42.57
CA PRO A 2 -2.10 5.81 41.83
C PRO A 2 -1.82 5.62 40.33
N ALA A 3 -2.57 4.68 39.74
CA ALA A 3 -2.53 4.31 38.35
C ALA A 3 -3.09 5.45 37.47
N GLN A 4 -2.22 6.15 36.75
CA GLN A 4 -2.61 6.99 35.63
C GLN A 4 -2.63 6.13 34.36
N ASN A 5 -3.66 5.28 34.24
CA ASN A 5 -3.95 4.56 33.01
C ASN A 5 -4.88 5.43 32.15
N ALA A 6 -4.35 6.55 31.65
CA ALA A 6 -5.07 7.46 30.76
C ALA A 6 -4.72 7.11 29.30
N ASN A 7 -5.51 6.19 28.74
CA ASN A 7 -5.98 6.17 27.35
C ASN A 7 -5.17 7.03 26.36
N ARG A 8 -3.97 6.59 25.98
CA ARG A 8 -3.31 7.15 24.79
C ARG A 8 -4.09 6.62 23.58
N PRO A 9 -4.62 7.48 22.69
CA PRO A 9 -5.14 6.97 21.42
C PRO A 9 -4.00 6.17 20.79
N HIS A 10 -4.21 4.87 20.61
CA HIS A 10 -3.24 4.03 19.93
C HIS A 10 -3.07 4.61 18.53
N HIS A 11 -2.01 5.40 18.35
CA HIS A 11 -1.64 5.98 17.08
C HIS A 11 -1.18 4.82 16.21
N ASP A 12 -2.08 4.28 15.39
CA ASP A 12 -1.72 3.24 14.43
C ASP A 12 -0.77 3.88 13.40
N PRO A 13 0.52 3.50 13.40
CA PRO A 13 1.50 4.10 12.49
C PRO A 13 1.15 3.79 11.03
N CYS A 14 0.43 2.71 10.75
CA CYS A 14 -0.03 2.37 9.41
C CYS A 14 -1.08 3.41 8.94
N ALA A 15 -2.09 3.67 9.77
CA ALA A 15 -3.10 4.70 9.54
C ALA A 15 -2.48 6.08 9.33
N ALA A 16 -1.56 6.49 10.22
CA ALA A 16 -0.91 7.79 10.16
C ALA A 16 -0.19 8.04 8.83
N VAL A 17 0.46 7.02 8.28
CA VAL A 17 1.16 7.11 6.98
C VAL A 17 0.19 7.30 5.81
N LEU A 18 -0.97 6.64 5.82
CA LEU A 18 -2.00 6.85 4.80
C LEU A 18 -2.69 8.22 4.93
N ASP A 19 -2.95 8.66 6.16
CA ASP A 19 -3.52 9.99 6.42
C ASP A 19 -2.58 11.11 5.97
N GLN A 20 -1.28 10.96 6.20
CA GLN A 20 -0.27 11.88 5.69
C GLN A 20 -0.23 11.91 4.16
N LEU A 21 -0.31 10.73 3.52
CA LEU A 21 -0.35 10.66 2.06
C LEU A 21 -1.61 11.36 1.51
N ALA A 22 -2.78 11.09 2.09
CA ALA A 22 -4.04 11.69 1.66
C ALA A 22 -4.07 13.21 1.87
N SER A 23 -3.67 13.68 3.05
CA SER A 23 -3.60 15.10 3.40
C SER A 23 -2.55 15.85 2.56
N GLY A 24 -1.48 15.15 2.16
CA GLY A 24 -0.43 15.66 1.28
C GLY A 24 -0.80 15.67 -0.20
N GLY A 25 -2.01 15.24 -0.58
CA GLY A 25 -2.46 15.13 -1.98
C GLY A 25 -1.71 14.05 -2.77
N GLY A 26 -1.22 13.01 -2.09
CA GLY A 26 -0.48 11.91 -2.72
C GLY A 26 0.96 12.23 -3.12
N ARG A 27 1.51 13.39 -2.74
CA ARG A 27 2.80 13.88 -3.26
C ARG A 27 4.02 13.07 -2.82
N ASP A 28 4.08 12.64 -1.57
CA ASP A 28 5.24 11.93 -1.01
C ASP A 28 4.89 10.47 -0.68
N LEU A 29 5.37 9.54 -1.52
CA LEU A 29 5.18 8.11 -1.31
C LEU A 29 6.22 7.49 -0.38
N ARG A 30 7.32 8.20 -0.04
CA ARG A 30 8.43 7.61 0.72
C ARG A 30 7.98 6.99 2.06
N PRO A 31 7.13 7.64 2.87
CA PRO A 31 6.65 7.03 4.12
C PRO A 31 5.81 5.76 3.87
N CYS A 32 5.00 5.74 2.81
CA CYS A 32 4.22 4.57 2.42
C CYS A 32 5.13 3.41 1.96
N ILE A 33 6.16 3.72 1.18
CA ILE A 33 7.14 2.73 0.71
C ILE A 33 7.88 2.13 1.91
N GLN A 34 8.33 2.95 2.86
CA GLN A 34 9.00 2.47 4.06
C GLN A 34 8.09 1.60 4.95
N MET A 35 6.82 1.98 5.09
CA MET A 35 5.86 1.25 5.94
C MET A 35 5.36 -0.05 5.32
N TYR A 36 5.06 -0.04 4.02
CA TYR A 36 4.34 -1.13 3.33
C TYR A 36 5.17 -1.86 2.28
N GLY A 37 6.37 -1.37 1.94
CA GLY A 37 7.19 -1.90 0.86
C GLY A 37 7.49 -3.39 1.03
N GLY A 38 7.96 -3.80 2.22
CA GLY A 38 8.22 -5.21 2.49
C GLY A 38 6.98 -6.09 2.39
N LEU A 39 5.81 -5.60 2.80
CA LEU A 39 4.54 -6.32 2.70
C LEU A 39 4.14 -6.55 1.24
N LEU A 40 4.16 -5.49 0.43
CA LEU A 40 3.79 -5.54 -0.98
C LEU A 40 4.82 -6.32 -1.82
N LEU A 41 6.11 -6.20 -1.52
CA LEU A 41 7.15 -6.99 -2.17
C LEU A 41 7.01 -8.49 -1.85
N THR A 42 6.72 -8.85 -0.60
CA THR A 42 6.41 -10.23 -0.21
C THR A 42 5.21 -10.78 -0.97
N LEU A 43 4.19 -9.93 -1.22
CA LEU A 43 3.05 -10.30 -2.04
C LEU A 43 3.46 -10.46 -3.51
N ALA A 44 4.26 -9.55 -4.06
CA ALA A 44 4.72 -9.58 -5.45
C ALA A 44 5.53 -10.84 -5.77
N HIS A 45 6.35 -11.34 -4.83
CA HIS A 45 7.10 -12.60 -5.00
C HIS A 45 6.21 -13.85 -5.15
N ARG A 46 4.90 -13.76 -4.87
CA ARG A 46 3.94 -14.84 -5.16
C ARG A 46 3.48 -14.86 -6.61
N TYR A 47 3.86 -13.85 -7.39
CA TYR A 47 3.57 -13.73 -8.80
C TYR A 47 4.86 -13.90 -9.61
N ALA A 48 4.76 -14.43 -10.82
CA ALA A 48 5.89 -14.62 -11.73
C ALA A 48 6.21 -13.34 -12.51
N PHE A 49 6.40 -12.21 -11.82
CA PHE A 49 6.76 -10.95 -12.46
C PHE A 49 8.21 -10.98 -12.93
N PRO A 50 8.53 -10.48 -14.14
CA PRO A 50 9.91 -10.29 -14.58
C PRO A 50 10.64 -9.23 -13.75
N ASP A 51 9.92 -8.22 -13.28
CA ASP A 51 10.41 -7.17 -12.39
C ASP A 51 9.42 -6.93 -11.22
N PRO A 52 9.71 -7.48 -10.01
CA PRO A 52 8.86 -7.28 -8.84
C PRO A 52 8.97 -5.86 -8.25
N GLU A 53 10.04 -5.11 -8.52
CA GLU A 53 10.20 -3.73 -8.06
C GLU A 53 9.33 -2.78 -8.88
N GLU A 54 9.25 -2.98 -10.20
CA GLU A 54 8.31 -2.25 -11.05
C GLU A 54 6.85 -2.53 -10.64
N ALA A 55 6.50 -3.80 -10.39
CA ALA A 55 5.19 -4.15 -9.86
C ALA A 55 4.90 -3.42 -8.53
N LEU A 56 5.86 -3.43 -7.59
CA LEU A 56 5.76 -2.71 -6.33
C LEU A 56 5.50 -1.21 -6.54
N TYR A 57 6.23 -0.57 -7.44
CA TYR A 57 6.03 0.83 -7.78
C TYR A 57 4.61 1.08 -8.31
N LEU A 58 4.11 0.26 -9.23
CA LEU A 58 2.76 0.37 -9.79
C LEU A 58 1.67 0.20 -8.71
N ALA A 59 1.86 -0.71 -7.76
CA ALA A 59 0.95 -0.84 -6.62
C ALA A 59 0.91 0.42 -5.74
N PHE A 60 2.05 1.08 -5.51
CA PHE A 60 2.08 2.35 -4.79
C PHE A 60 1.43 3.51 -5.56
N LEU A 61 1.47 3.50 -6.90
CA LEU A 61 0.70 4.45 -7.70
C LEU A 61 -0.81 4.28 -7.51
N ASP A 62 -1.29 3.03 -7.47
CA ASP A 62 -2.71 2.74 -7.20
C ASP A 62 -3.10 3.14 -5.76
N VAL A 63 -2.22 2.90 -4.78
CA VAL A 63 -2.41 3.37 -3.39
C VAL A 63 -2.52 4.88 -3.35
N ARG A 64 -1.63 5.60 -4.04
CA ARG A 64 -1.67 7.07 -4.16
C ARG A 64 -2.98 7.56 -4.74
N ALA A 65 -3.44 6.94 -5.83
CA ALA A 65 -4.68 7.33 -6.49
C ALA A 65 -5.91 7.09 -5.60
N GLY A 66 -5.90 6.04 -4.77
CA GLY A 66 -7.03 5.65 -3.93
C GLY A 66 -7.00 6.15 -2.48
N CYS A 67 -5.90 6.72 -1.99
CA CYS A 67 -5.68 6.94 -0.55
C CYS A 67 -6.74 7.80 0.13
N SER A 68 -7.33 8.76 -0.56
CA SER A 68 -8.43 9.59 -0.04
C SER A 68 -9.72 8.82 0.25
N SER A 69 -9.91 7.66 -0.39
CA SER A 69 -11.07 6.77 -0.19
C SER A 69 -10.87 5.72 0.90
N TRP A 70 -9.67 5.62 1.48
CA TRP A 70 -9.39 4.63 2.51
C TRP A 70 -10.30 4.79 3.75
N PRO A 71 -10.53 6.00 4.32
CA PRO A 71 -11.35 6.14 5.51
C PRO A 71 -12.79 5.61 5.38
N SER A 72 -13.37 5.67 4.18
CA SER A 72 -14.72 5.16 3.92
C SER A 72 -14.77 3.65 3.64
N SER A 73 -13.63 2.99 3.50
CA SER A 73 -13.57 1.54 3.30
C SER A 73 -13.83 0.74 4.58
N HIS A 74 -13.76 1.37 5.75
CA HIS A 74 -13.79 0.72 7.07
C HIS A 74 -12.74 -0.38 7.29
N LEU A 75 -11.73 -0.47 6.41
CA LEU A 75 -10.62 -1.41 6.52
C LEU A 75 -9.46 -0.80 7.31
N SER A 76 -8.67 -1.64 7.98
CA SER A 76 -7.37 -1.21 8.50
C SER A 76 -6.48 -0.73 7.36
N ALA A 77 -5.58 0.22 7.63
CA ALA A 77 -4.65 0.75 6.63
C ALA A 77 -3.84 -0.36 5.94
N ARG A 78 -3.35 -1.32 6.73
CA ARG A 78 -2.61 -2.49 6.21
C ARG A 78 -3.46 -3.36 5.29
N THR A 79 -4.69 -3.69 5.69
CA THR A 79 -5.60 -4.51 4.89
C THR A 79 -5.98 -3.81 3.59
N TRP A 80 -6.25 -2.51 3.66
CA TRP A 80 -6.60 -1.72 2.48
C TRP A 80 -5.44 -1.67 1.48
N VAL A 81 -4.21 -1.35 1.92
CA VAL A 81 -3.01 -1.35 1.06
C VAL A 81 -2.77 -2.72 0.44
N LEU A 82 -2.89 -3.80 1.22
CA LEU A 82 -2.74 -5.15 0.71
C LEU A 82 -3.78 -5.48 -0.36
N GLY A 83 -5.04 -5.06 -0.18
CA GLY A 83 -6.11 -5.23 -1.15
C GLY A 83 -5.85 -4.49 -2.46
N ILE A 84 -5.39 -3.24 -2.37
CA ILE A 84 -4.99 -2.45 -3.55
C ILE A 84 -3.83 -3.12 -4.28
N GLY A 85 -2.78 -3.53 -3.54
CA GLY A 85 -1.62 -4.22 -4.11
C GLY A 85 -2.01 -5.52 -4.80
N LYS A 86 -2.81 -6.37 -4.15
CA LYS A 86 -3.30 -7.62 -4.75
C LYS A 86 -4.07 -7.37 -6.04
N ARG A 87 -4.99 -6.41 -6.05
CA ARG A 87 -5.77 -6.07 -7.25
C ARG A 87 -4.87 -5.57 -8.38
N CYS A 88 -3.86 -4.77 -8.07
CA CYS A 88 -2.86 -4.33 -9.04
C CYS A 88 -2.10 -5.51 -9.63
N TYR A 89 -1.61 -6.42 -8.77
CA TYR A 89 -0.83 -7.59 -9.19
C TYR A 89 -1.65 -8.60 -9.99
N ASP A 90 -2.89 -8.87 -9.60
CA ASP A 90 -3.80 -9.71 -10.38
C ASP A 90 -3.98 -9.14 -11.79
N ARG A 91 -4.14 -7.82 -11.93
CA ARG A 91 -4.26 -7.14 -13.23
C ARG A 91 -2.96 -7.26 -14.05
N LEU A 92 -1.80 -7.07 -13.43
CA LEU A 92 -0.50 -7.18 -14.11
C LEU A 92 -0.21 -8.61 -14.56
N ALA A 93 -0.58 -9.61 -13.77
CA ALA A 93 -0.38 -11.02 -14.10
C ALA A 93 -1.25 -11.52 -15.26
N LEU A 94 -2.32 -10.79 -15.60
CA LEU A 94 -3.16 -11.08 -16.76
C LEU A 94 -2.60 -10.50 -18.07
N VAL A 95 -1.59 -9.62 -18.01
CA VAL A 95 -0.96 -9.05 -19.21
C VAL A 95 0.03 -10.09 -19.77
N PRO A 96 -0.17 -10.61 -21.00
CA PRO A 96 0.76 -11.57 -21.59
C PRO A 96 2.14 -10.96 -21.78
N ALA A 97 3.20 -11.72 -21.49
CA ALA A 97 4.59 -11.33 -21.70
C ALA A 97 4.98 -11.13 -23.18
N ASP A 98 4.05 -11.35 -24.12
CA ASP A 98 4.31 -11.41 -25.57
C ASP A 98 4.25 -10.07 -26.31
N VAL A 99 4.05 -8.93 -25.64
CA VAL A 99 4.14 -7.60 -26.28
C VAL A 99 5.57 -7.07 -26.18
N GLY A 100 6.53 -7.87 -26.65
CA GLY A 100 7.96 -7.56 -26.63
C GLY A 100 8.74 -8.23 -27.76
N GLY A 101 8.07 -8.58 -28.85
CA GLY A 101 8.70 -9.05 -30.08
C GLY A 101 8.80 -7.93 -31.11
N ARG A 102 9.90 -7.19 -31.10
CA ARG A 102 10.59 -6.67 -32.29
C ARG A 102 11.88 -5.94 -31.94
#